data_AF-A0A183AXR8-F1
#
_entry.id   AF-A0A183AXR8-F1
#
_cell.length_a   1.000
_cell.length_b   1.000
_cell.length_c   1.000
_cell.angle_alpha   90.00
_cell.angle_beta   90.00
_cell.angle_gamma   90.00
#
_symmetry.space_group_name_H-M   'P 1'
#
loop_
_entity.id
_entity.type
_entity.pdbx_description
1 polymer ?
#
loop_
_entity_poly.entity_id
_entity_poly.type
_entity_poly.pdbx_seq_one_letter_code
_entity_poly.pdbx_strand_id
1 'polypeptide(L)'
;MHVIIRTYDGRECIVDVPPDGTLRDVKDALNLRMGIPVNRQRIVLHPKGPLPDRDLMSQHNIREGSILMLDYLPEKQIRLLHPEPSVYRSLYD
;
A
#
# COMPACT_ATOMS: atom_id res chain seq x y z
N MET A 1 -15.26 1.78 8.01
CA MET A 1 -15.15 2.76 6.93
C MET A 1 -14.46 2.09 5.75
N HIS A 2 -14.74 2.53 4.53
CA HIS A 2 -14.13 1.98 3.32
C HIS A 2 -13.05 2.92 2.81
N VAL A 3 -11.89 2.35 2.45
CA VAL A 3 -10.82 3.07 1.75
C VAL A 3 -10.49 2.37 0.44
N ILE A 4 -10.14 3.14 -0.57
CA ILE A 4 -9.83 2.67 -1.91
C ILE A 4 -8.31 2.55 -2.02
N ILE A 5 -7.82 1.36 -2.32
CA ILE A 5 -6.41 1.10 -2.62
C ILE A 5 -6.24 1.05 -4.13
N ARG A 6 -5.46 1.97 -4.69
CA ARG A 6 -5.09 1.99 -6.10
C ARG A 6 -3.67 1.47 -6.27
N THR A 7 -3.50 0.43 -7.09
CA THR A 7 -2.17 -0.08 -7.47
C THR A 7 -1.55 0.78 -8.57
N TYR A 8 -0.24 0.66 -8.76
CA TYR A 8 0.49 1.41 -9.79
C TYR A 8 0.03 1.09 -11.23
N ASP A 9 -0.54 -0.09 -11.48
CA ASP A 9 -1.13 -0.48 -12.78
C ASP A 9 -2.57 0.03 -12.95
N GLY A 10 -3.07 0.85 -12.00
CA GLY A 10 -4.36 1.52 -12.07
C GLY A 10 -5.54 0.68 -11.60
N ARG A 11 -5.32 -0.54 -11.08
CA ARG A 11 -6.40 -1.33 -10.48
C ARG A 11 -6.78 -0.76 -9.13
N GLU A 12 -8.04 -0.91 -8.77
CA GLU A 12 -8.57 -0.44 -7.50
C GLU A 12 -9.18 -1.60 -6.71
N CYS A 13 -9.00 -1.55 -5.40
CA CYS A 13 -9.67 -2.44 -4.48
C CYS A 13 -10.16 -1.67 -3.27
N ILE A 14 -11.38 -1.94 -2.84
CA ILE A 14 -11.95 -1.38 -1.62
C ILE A 14 -11.61 -2.31 -0.45
N VAL A 15 -11.19 -1.75 0.68
CA VAL A 15 -10.96 -2.47 1.93
C VAL A 15 -11.73 -1.83 3.08
N ASP A 16 -12.27 -2.70 3.95
CA ASP A 16 -12.99 -2.32 5.16
C ASP A 16 -12.03 -2.20 6.35
N VAL A 17 -12.06 -1.05 7.02
CA VAL A 17 -11.20 -0.76 8.17
C VAL A 17 -11.96 -0.02 9.28
N PRO A 18 -11.51 -0.12 10.54
CA PRO A 18 -12.07 0.68 11.64
C PRO A 18 -11.92 2.19 11.36
N PRO A 19 -12.93 3.03 11.67
CA PRO A 19 -12.87 4.47 11.41
C PRO A 19 -11.77 5.19 12.20
N ASP A 20 -11.43 4.68 13.38
CA ASP A 20 -10.37 5.13 14.29
C ASP A 20 -9.10 4.27 14.19
N GLY A 21 -9.00 3.45 13.14
CA GLY A 21 -7.88 2.56 12.91
C GLY A 21 -6.58 3.25 12.47
N THR A 22 -5.57 2.42 12.36
CA THR A 22 -4.21 2.76 11.93
C THR A 22 -3.97 2.35 10.48
N LEU A 23 -2.83 2.73 9.92
CA LEU A 23 -2.42 2.21 8.62
C LEU A 23 -2.06 0.73 8.62
N ARG A 24 -1.75 0.17 9.80
CA ARG A 24 -1.60 -1.27 9.94
C ARG A 24 -2.89 -2.01 9.58
N ASP A 25 -4.04 -1.50 10.02
CA ASP A 25 -5.35 -2.10 9.73
C ASP A 25 -5.64 -2.12 8.22
N VAL A 26 -5.28 -1.04 7.51
CA VAL A 26 -5.37 -0.99 6.03
C VAL A 26 -4.51 -2.08 5.39
N LYS A 27 -3.28 -2.28 5.88
CA LYS A 27 -2.37 -3.26 5.32
C LYS A 27 -2.81 -4.70 5.58
N ASP A 28 -3.30 -4.97 6.79
CA ASP A 28 -3.81 -6.29 7.15
C ASP A 28 -5.07 -6.62 6.34
N ALA A 29 -5.99 -5.65 6.16
CA ALA A 29 -7.16 -5.81 5.29
C ALA A 29 -6.78 -6.05 3.83
N LEU A 30 -5.77 -5.32 3.32
CA LEU A 30 -5.25 -5.50 1.97
C LEU A 30 -4.56 -6.87 1.80
N ASN A 31 -3.86 -7.37 2.82
CA ASN A 31 -3.27 -8.70 2.81
C ASN A 31 -4.35 -9.77 2.64
N LEU A 32 -5.41 -9.69 3.44
CA LEU A 32 -6.55 -10.62 3.35
C LEU A 32 -7.21 -10.57 1.97
N ARG A 33 -7.29 -9.37 1.37
CA ARG A 33 -8.01 -9.14 0.12
C ARG A 33 -7.22 -9.49 -1.15
N MET A 34 -5.92 -9.20 -1.17
CA MET A 34 -5.06 -9.34 -2.36
C MET A 34 -3.95 -10.40 -2.19
N GLY A 35 -3.76 -10.95 -1.00
CA GLY A 35 -2.71 -11.93 -0.70
C GLY A 35 -1.29 -11.34 -0.66
N ILE A 36 -1.13 -10.02 -0.64
CA ILE A 36 0.18 -9.35 -0.62
C ILE A 36 0.67 -9.29 0.83
N PRO A 37 1.82 -9.89 1.20
CA PRO A 37 2.35 -9.83 2.56
C PRO A 37 2.53 -8.41 3.06
N VAL A 38 2.17 -8.12 4.31
CA VAL A 38 2.15 -6.75 4.88
C VAL A 38 3.50 -6.03 4.78
N ASN A 39 4.60 -6.75 5.00
CA ASN A 39 5.96 -6.22 4.86
C ASN A 39 6.34 -5.83 3.42
N ARG A 40 5.61 -6.32 2.42
CA ARG A 40 5.76 -5.94 1.01
C ARG A 40 4.80 -4.84 0.59
N GLN A 41 3.95 -4.35 1.49
CA GLN A 41 3.00 -3.29 1.19
C GLN A 41 3.56 -1.92 1.57
N ARG A 42 3.76 -1.07 0.58
CA ARG A 42 4.12 0.34 0.75
C ARG A 42 2.92 1.22 0.41
N ILE A 43 2.21 1.65 1.44
CA ILE A 43 1.04 2.54 1.31
C ILE A 43 1.53 3.98 1.22
N VAL A 44 1.08 4.68 0.19
CA VAL A 44 1.49 6.04 -0.16
C VAL A 44 0.24 6.93 -0.28
N LEU A 45 0.33 8.15 0.26
CA LEU A 45 -0.67 9.19 0.07
C LEU A 45 -0.03 10.37 -0.65
N HIS A 46 -0.54 10.76 -1.82
CA HIS A 46 -0.01 11.91 -2.53
C HIS A 46 -0.58 13.22 -1.98
N PRO A 47 0.23 14.29 -1.81
CA PRO A 47 1.68 14.39 -2.09
C PRO A 47 2.59 14.01 -0.88
N LYS A 48 2.04 13.51 0.24
CA LYS A 48 2.79 13.24 1.48
C LYS A 48 3.83 12.12 1.39
N GLY A 49 3.66 11.16 0.50
CA GLY A 49 4.57 10.02 0.35
C GLY A 49 4.15 8.79 1.18
N PRO A 50 5.09 7.87 1.47
CA PRO A 50 4.81 6.65 2.22
C PRO A 50 4.48 6.97 3.68
N LEU A 51 3.57 6.18 4.26
CA LEU A 51 3.06 6.44 5.59
C LEU A 51 3.42 5.31 6.59
N PRO A 52 3.65 5.61 7.88
CA PRO A 52 4.04 4.62 8.90
C PRO A 52 2.86 3.77 9.38
N ASP A 53 3.09 2.47 9.62
CA ASP A 53 2.06 1.52 10.06
C ASP A 53 1.32 1.95 11.34
N ARG A 54 2.05 2.55 12.28
CA ARG A 54 1.54 2.96 13.60
C ARG A 54 0.73 4.27 13.58
N ASP A 55 0.73 5.00 12.47
CA ASP A 55 0.03 6.27 12.40
C ASP A 55 -1.47 6.03 12.27
N LEU A 56 -2.24 6.85 12.96
CA LEU A 56 -3.69 6.86 12.86
C LEU A 56 -4.09 7.39 11.48
N MET A 57 -5.11 6.79 10.88
CA MET A 57 -5.65 7.27 9.60
C MET A 57 -6.10 8.74 9.68
N SER A 58 -6.66 9.15 10.82
CA SER A 58 -7.10 10.52 11.09
C SER A 58 -5.96 11.55 11.08
N GLN A 59 -4.74 11.18 11.52
CA GLN A 59 -3.56 12.08 11.46
C GLN A 59 -3.19 12.45 10.03
N HIS A 60 -3.51 11.58 9.07
CA HIS A 60 -3.25 11.80 7.66
C HIS A 60 -4.44 12.32 6.87
N ASN A 61 -5.56 12.61 7.55
CA ASN A 61 -6.83 13.00 6.96
C ASN A 61 -7.42 11.93 6.02
N ILE A 62 -7.15 10.65 6.33
CA ILE A 62 -7.73 9.51 5.62
C ILE A 62 -9.11 9.25 6.21
N ARG A 63 -10.12 9.26 5.35
CA ARG A 63 -11.55 9.16 5.66
C ARG A 63 -12.24 8.16 4.72
N GLU A 64 -13.51 7.90 4.96
CA GLU A 64 -14.39 7.16 4.04
C GLU A 64 -14.19 7.60 2.58
N GLY A 65 -13.95 6.64 1.69
CA GLY A 65 -13.75 6.87 0.25
C GLY A 65 -12.38 7.46 -0.13
N SER A 66 -11.45 7.64 0.82
CA SER A 66 -10.10 8.11 0.49
C SER A 66 -9.36 7.12 -0.40
N ILE A 67 -8.58 7.64 -1.35
CA ILE A 67 -7.75 6.84 -2.24
C ILE A 67 -6.31 6.83 -1.72
N LEU A 68 -5.79 5.64 -1.43
CA LEU A 68 -4.40 5.40 -1.07
C LEU A 68 -3.72 4.63 -2.20
N MET A 69 -2.47 4.95 -2.49
CA MET A 69 -1.70 4.25 -3.51
C MET A 69 -0.90 3.11 -2.88
N LEU A 70 -0.92 1.94 -3.52
CA LEU A 70 -0.04 0.84 -3.20
C LEU A 70 1.15 0.84 -4.16
N ASP A 71 2.31 1.22 -3.65
CA ASP A 71 3.59 1.10 -4.34
C ASP A 71 4.11 -0.33 -4.18
N TYR A 72 3.45 -1.26 -4.88
CA TYR A 72 3.82 -2.67 -4.95
C TYR A 72 4.11 -3.05 -6.40
N LEU A 73 5.37 -3.25 -6.73
CA LEU A 73 5.79 -3.88 -7.97
C LEU A 73 5.98 -5.38 -7.71
N PRO A 74 5.24 -6.28 -8.36
CA PRO A 74 5.52 -7.71 -8.28
C PRO A 74 6.93 -8.00 -8.76
N GLU A 75 7.66 -8.91 -8.10
CA GLU A 75 9.03 -9.28 -8.49
C GLU A 75 9.16 -9.61 -9.99
N LYS A 76 8.14 -10.25 -10.58
CA LYS A 76 8.10 -10.53 -12.02
C LYS A 76 8.12 -9.26 -12.88
N GLN A 77 7.40 -8.22 -12.47
CA GLN A 77 7.39 -6.93 -13.16
C GLN A 77 8.64 -6.11 -12.88
N ILE A 78 9.24 -6.20 -11.68
CA ILE A 78 10.55 -5.60 -11.42
C ILE A 78 11.60 -6.20 -12.32
N ARG A 79 11.62 -7.53 -12.52
CA ARG A 79 12.54 -8.18 -13.46
C ARG A 79 12.37 -7.73 -14.90
N LEU A 80 11.14 -7.40 -15.29
CA LEU A 80 10.83 -6.88 -16.62
C LEU A 80 11.27 -5.42 -16.79
N LEU A 81 11.15 -4.60 -15.75
CA LEU A 81 11.54 -3.18 -15.77
C LEU A 81 13.03 -2.97 -15.53
N HIS A 82 13.65 -3.82 -14.71
CA HIS A 82 15.04 -3.78 -14.28
C HIS A 82 15.63 -5.18 -14.37
N PRO A 83 16.16 -5.61 -15.53
CA PRO A 83 16.69 -6.97 -15.67
C PRO A 83 17.93 -7.24 -14.80
N GLU A 84 18.63 -6.20 -14.35
CA GLU A 84 19.88 -6.30 -13.59
C GLU A 84 19.70 -6.79 -12.13
N PRO A 85 20.35 -7.91 -11.73
CA PRO A 85 20.31 -8.52 -10.38
C PRO A 85 20.60 -7.60 -9.19
N SER A 86 21.39 -6.55 -9.39
CA SER A 86 21.84 -5.65 -8.31
C SER A 86 20.76 -4.70 -7.83
N VAL A 87 19.77 -4.37 -8.66
CA VAL A 87 18.71 -3.40 -8.34
C VAL A 87 17.66 -4.01 -7.41
N TYR A 88 17.42 -5.32 -7.47
CA TYR A 88 16.40 -6.00 -6.65
C TYR A 88 16.68 -5.87 -5.14
N ARG A 89 17.96 -5.84 -4.74
CA ARG A 89 18.38 -5.84 -3.33
C ARG A 89 18.09 -4.50 -2.64
N SER A 90 18.27 -3.38 -3.35
CA SER A 90 18.11 -2.03 -2.80
C SER A 90 16.66 -1.55 -2.66
N LEU A 91 15.69 -2.21 -3.30
CA LEU A 91 14.28 -1.78 -3.26
C LEU A 91 13.51 -2.39 -2.08
N TYR A 92 14.07 -3.42 -1.44
CA TYR A 92 13.42 -4.18 -0.36
C TYR A 92 14.30 -4.47 0.87
N ASP A 93 15.58 -4.09 0.85
CA ASP A 93 16.42 -3.89 2.06
C ASP A 93 16.22 -2.45 2.59
#